data_AF-T0YTA7-F1
#
_entry.id   AF-T0YTA7-F1
#
_cell.length_a   1.000
_cell.length_b   1.000
_cell.length_c   1.000
_cell.angle_alpha   90.00
_cell.angle_beta   90.00
_cell.angle_gamma   90.00
#
_symmetry.space_group_name_H-M   'P 1'
#
loop_
_entity.id
_entity.type
_entity.pdbx_description
1 polymer ?
#
loop_
_entity_poly.entity_id
_entity_poly.type
_entity_poly.pdbx_seq_one_letter_code
_entity_poly.pdbx_strand_id
1 'polypeptide(L)' 'GWSRYVGDAGAVLAVDRYGASAPAARLLQEYGFTVDHVCQRALALLGR' A
#
# COMPACT_ATOMS: atom_id res chain seq x y z
N GLY A 1 4.65 -13.92 -1.00
CA GLY A 1 3.42 -13.48 -1.71
C GLY A 1 3.82 -12.59 -2.86
N TRP A 2 3.52 -11.30 -2.79
CA TRP A 2 3.94 -10.30 -3.78
C TRP A 2 5.44 -10.05 -3.85
N SER A 3 6.19 -10.32 -2.77
CA SER A 3 7.65 -10.22 -2.71
C SER A 3 8.36 -10.95 -3.87
N ARG A 4 7.80 -12.05 -4.38
CA ARG A 4 8.35 -12.80 -5.52
C ARG A 4 8.35 -12.01 -6.84
N TYR A 5 7.55 -10.95 -6.93
CA TYR A 5 7.39 -10.13 -8.12
C TYR A 5 8.03 -8.76 -7.97
N VAL A 6 7.93 -8.16 -6.79
CA VAL A 6 8.48 -6.83 -6.54
C VAL A 6 9.97 -6.88 -6.18
N GLY A 7 10.48 -8.04 -5.77
CA GLY A 7 11.87 -8.23 -5.35
C GLY A 7 12.22 -7.50 -4.06
N ASP A 8 13.49 -7.54 -3.68
CA ASP A 8 13.99 -7.00 -2.41
C ASP A 8 13.98 -5.46 -2.36
N ALA A 9 14.07 -4.82 -3.53
CA ALA A 9 14.00 -3.36 -3.68
C ALA A 9 12.57 -2.84 -3.93
N GLY A 10 11.57 -3.71 -3.88
CA GLY A 10 10.17 -3.35 -4.12
C GLY A 10 9.43 -2.95 -2.86
N ALA A 11 8.24 -2.36 -3.02
CA ALA A 11 7.29 -2.11 -1.95
C ALA A 11 5.96 -2.80 -2.23
N VAL A 12 5.26 -3.19 -1.16
CA VAL A 12 3.91 -3.78 -1.23
C VAL A 12 2.97 -2.95 -0.39
N LEU A 13 1.88 -2.47 -0.99
CA LEU A 13 0.74 -1.91 -0.27
C LEU A 13 -0.33 -2.99 -0.13
N ALA A 14 -0.54 -3.47 1.09
CA ALA A 14 -1.51 -4.51 1.42
C ALA A 14 -2.08 -4.29 2.83
N VAL A 15 -3.14 -5.02 3.15
CA VAL A 15 -3.66 -5.12 4.52
C VAL A 15 -3.07 -6.37 5.17
N ASP A 16 -2.28 -6.20 6.22
CA ASP A 16 -1.58 -7.26 6.96
C ASP A 16 -2.22 -7.56 8.33
N ARG A 17 -3.39 -6.96 8.58
CA ARG A 17 -4.17 -7.07 9.82
C ARG A 17 -5.64 -7.36 9.51
N TYR A 18 -6.40 -7.71 10.54
CA TYR A 18 -7.83 -7.90 10.39
C TYR A 18 -8.55 -6.61 9.97
N GLY A 19 -9.69 -6.81 9.31
CA GLY A 19 -10.58 -5.75 8.87
C GLY A 19 -11.21 -4.97 10.03
N ALA A 20 -12.01 -3.96 9.68
CA ALA A 20 -12.84 -3.22 10.61
C ALA A 20 -14.25 -3.01 10.03
N SER A 21 -15.23 -2.76 10.91
CA SER A 21 -16.61 -2.49 10.50
C SER A 21 -16.77 -1.01 10.14
N ALA A 22 -16.72 -0.70 8.84
CA ALA A 22 -16.94 0.65 8.29
C ALA A 22 -17.21 0.56 6.78
N PRO A 23 -17.69 1.64 6.13
CA PRO A 23 -17.82 1.70 4.67
C PRO A 23 -16.48 1.47 3.96
N ALA A 24 -16.51 0.73 2.85
CA ALA A 24 -15.30 0.34 2.11
C ALA A 24 -14.43 1.54 1.70
N ALA A 25 -15.04 2.65 1.24
CA ALA A 25 -14.30 3.86 0.87
C ALA A 25 -13.47 4.43 2.02
N ARG A 26 -14.03 4.42 3.24
CA ARG A 26 -13.29 4.84 4.45
C ARG A 26 -12.17 3.85 4.77
N LEU A 27 -12.45 2.55 4.75
CA LEU A 27 -11.43 1.53 5.02
C LEU A 27 -10.26 1.62 4.04
N LEU A 28 -10.52 1.78 2.74
CA LEU A 28 -9.47 1.91 1.72
C LEU A 28 -8.60 3.14 1.97
N GLN A 29 -9.21 4.28 2.32
CA GLN A 29 -8.46 5.49 2.66
C GLN A 29 -7.59 5.30 3.90
N GLU A 30 -8.14 4.72 4.98
CA GLU A 30 -7.42 4.46 6.25
C GLU A 30 -6.32 3.41 6.10
N TYR A 31 -6.54 2.40 5.25
CA TYR A 31 -5.51 1.42 4.87
C TYR A 31 -4.50 1.97 3.87
N GLY A 32 -4.67 3.22 3.42
CA GLY A 32 -3.71 3.89 2.57
C GLY A 32 -3.79 3.51 1.10
N PHE A 33 -4.89 2.92 0.63
CA PHE A 33 -5.21 2.71 -0.78
C PHE A 33 -5.67 4.02 -1.43
N THR A 34 -4.76 4.98 -1.48
CA THR A 34 -4.93 6.28 -2.14
C THR A 34 -3.85 6.46 -3.21
N VAL A 35 -4.17 7.23 -4.24
CA VAL A 35 -3.22 7.51 -5.34
C VAL A 35 -1.95 8.14 -4.80
N ASP A 36 -2.08 9.16 -3.93
CA ASP A 36 -0.94 9.87 -3.36
C ASP A 36 0.01 8.92 -2.61
N HIS A 37 -0.53 8.00 -1.82
CA HIS A 37 0.27 7.10 -1.00
C HIS A 37 0.97 6.03 -1.84
N VAL A 38 0.39 5.63 -2.98
CA VAL A 38 1.06 4.78 -3.97
C VAL A 38 2.20 5.54 -4.64
N CYS A 39 1.94 6.76 -5.11
CA CYS A 39 2.96 7.61 -5.73
C CYS A 39 4.12 7.89 -4.79
N GLN A 40 3.84 8.24 -3.53
CA GLN A 40 4.86 8.48 -2.50
C GLN A 40 5.74 7.25 -2.27
N ARG A 41 5.14 6.05 -2.13
CA ARG A 41 5.93 4.81 -2.01
C ARG A 41 6.80 4.57 -3.23
N ALA A 42 6.25 4.74 -4.44
CA ALA A 42 6.98 4.52 -5.67
C ALA A 42 8.17 5.49 -5.82
N LEU A 43 7.99 6.76 -5.48
CA LEU A 43 9.06 7.76 -5.52
C LEU A 43 10.13 7.50 -4.45
N ALA A 44 9.73 7.09 -3.25
CA ALA A 44 10.66 6.73 -2.18
C ALA A 44 11.60 5.58 -2.59
N LEU A 45 11.12 4.60 -3.36
CA LEU A 45 11.97 3.52 -3.90
C LEU A 45 13.05 4.04 -4.88
N LEU A 46 12.81 5.20 -5.49
CA LEU A 46 13.74 5.85 -6.43
C LEU A 46 14.62 6.91 -5.74
N GLY A 47 14.48 7.11 -4.42
CA GLY A 47 15.16 8.18 -3.68
C GLY A 47 14.73 9.59 -4.08
N ARG A 48 13.48 9.75 -4.55
CA ARG A 48 12.87 11.02 -4.96
C ARG A 48 11.73 11.40 -4.01
#